data_AF-A0AAP4Q6F2-F1
#
_entry.id   AF-A0AAP4Q6F2-F1
#
_cell.length_a   1.000
_cell.length_b   1.000
_cell.length_c   1.000
_cell.angle_alpha   90.00
_cell.angle_beta   90.00
_cell.angle_gamma   90.00
#
_symmetry.space_group_name_H-M   'P 1'
#
loop_
_entity.id
_entity.type
_entity.pdbx_description
1 polymer ?
#
loop_
_entity_poly.entity_id
_entity_poly.type
_entity_poly.pdbx_seq_one_letter_code
_entity_poly.pdbx_strand_id
1 'polypeptide(L)'
;MKIEEIEKIIFDWHERSIGIENDESLTEFDEKWTKVFEELQNNNDELKDLIVEPETLLFRVHTGGNDEPQRTDYDDQPNYPKVFEEAHKNWRTDNNMKAIDFNNHWSSFTKSTDVIGSAYFAEKGLRGFVIVVLSDKAVDISSRVAKKGVFDEQEVVAPMDEKTVIDKLPFEDFMKKYGKKETEKI
;
A
#
# COMPACT_ATOMS: atom_id res chain seq x y z
N MET A 1 -21.50 -6.99 14.92
CA MET A 1 -20.57 -8.07 14.54
C MET A 1 -19.74 -8.43 15.77
N LYS A 2 -19.43 -9.71 16.00
CA LYS A 2 -18.65 -10.12 17.17
C LYS A 2 -17.16 -9.83 16.97
N ILE A 3 -16.42 -9.64 18.04
CA ILE A 3 -14.97 -9.43 18.01
C ILE A 3 -14.26 -10.57 17.28
N GLU A 4 -14.65 -11.81 17.57
CA GLU A 4 -14.12 -13.03 16.92
C GLU A 4 -14.30 -13.01 15.39
N GLU A 5 -15.38 -12.37 14.90
CA GLU A 5 -15.65 -12.23 13.46
C GLU A 5 -14.75 -11.16 12.84
N ILE A 6 -14.50 -10.05 13.54
CA ILE A 6 -13.58 -8.98 13.11
C ILE A 6 -12.15 -9.53 13.03
N GLU A 7 -11.68 -10.20 14.08
CA GLU A 7 -10.35 -10.81 14.14
C GLU A 7 -10.15 -11.82 13.00
N LYS A 8 -11.20 -12.61 12.70
CA LYS A 8 -11.16 -13.53 11.56
C LYS A 8 -11.04 -12.79 10.22
N ILE A 9 -11.78 -11.70 10.00
CA ILE A 9 -11.67 -10.91 8.77
C ILE A 9 -10.26 -10.34 8.60
N ILE A 10 -9.66 -9.84 9.69
CA ILE A 10 -8.29 -9.31 9.67
C ILE A 10 -7.28 -10.41 9.32
N PHE A 11 -7.40 -11.58 9.96
CA PHE A 11 -6.52 -12.71 9.69
C PHE A 11 -6.67 -13.23 8.25
N ASP A 12 -7.90 -13.42 7.78
CA ASP A 12 -8.21 -13.88 6.43
C ASP A 12 -7.69 -12.89 5.36
N TRP A 13 -7.69 -11.58 5.65
CA TRP A 13 -7.08 -10.56 4.78
C TRP A 13 -5.57 -10.75 4.67
N HIS A 14 -4.88 -10.85 5.81
CA HIS A 14 -3.43 -10.89 5.83
C HIS A 14 -2.84 -12.20 5.28
N GLU A 15 -3.55 -13.33 5.44
CA GLU A 15 -3.16 -14.61 4.84
C GLU A 15 -3.49 -14.72 3.35
N ARG A 16 -4.25 -13.78 2.79
CA ARG A 16 -4.71 -13.87 1.41
C ARG A 16 -3.55 -13.60 0.45
N SER A 17 -3.16 -14.62 -0.32
CA SER A 17 -2.26 -14.45 -1.46
C SER A 17 -2.92 -13.57 -2.52
N ILE A 18 -2.36 -12.38 -2.74
CA ILE A 18 -2.75 -11.48 -3.82
C ILE A 18 -2.58 -12.23 -5.15
N GLY A 19 -3.67 -12.37 -5.92
CA GLY A 19 -3.66 -13.03 -7.24
C GLY A 19 -4.17 -14.48 -7.27
N ILE A 20 -4.64 -15.05 -6.16
CA ILE A 20 -5.40 -16.31 -6.20
C ILE A 20 -6.89 -15.97 -6.45
N GLU A 21 -7.43 -16.50 -7.55
CA GLU A 21 -8.86 -16.53 -7.89
C GLU A 21 -9.64 -17.27 -6.79
N ASN A 22 -9.90 -16.62 -5.66
CA ASN A 22 -10.90 -17.08 -4.72
C ASN A 22 -12.24 -16.50 -5.16
N ASP A 23 -13.26 -17.36 -5.27
CA ASP A 23 -14.67 -17.15 -5.70
C ASP A 23 -15.42 -15.98 -5.01
N GLU A 24 -14.82 -15.30 -4.05
CA GLU A 24 -15.43 -14.17 -3.35
C GLU A 24 -15.27 -12.90 -4.19
N SER A 25 -16.40 -12.34 -4.65
CA SER A 25 -16.38 -11.12 -5.46
C SER A 25 -15.74 -9.97 -4.69
N LEU A 26 -14.97 -9.11 -5.37
CA LEU A 26 -14.35 -7.91 -4.78
C LEU A 26 -15.37 -7.08 -3.97
N THR A 27 -16.63 -7.04 -4.43
CA THR A 27 -17.75 -6.36 -3.76
C THR A 27 -18.09 -6.94 -2.38
N GLU A 28 -18.15 -8.27 -2.23
CA GLU A 28 -18.43 -8.90 -0.93
C GLU A 28 -17.34 -8.59 0.09
N PHE A 29 -16.10 -8.43 -0.38
CA PHE A 29 -14.96 -8.11 0.44
C PHE A 29 -15.01 -6.67 0.97
N ASP A 30 -15.34 -5.71 0.12
CA ASP A 30 -15.52 -4.32 0.53
C ASP A 30 -16.69 -4.13 1.51
N GLU A 31 -17.77 -4.89 1.31
CA GLU A 31 -18.90 -4.88 2.22
C GLU A 31 -18.51 -5.38 3.61
N LYS A 32 -17.64 -6.40 3.71
CA LYS A 32 -17.12 -6.88 5.00
C LYS A 32 -16.33 -5.79 5.72
N TRP A 33 -15.38 -5.15 5.05
CA TRP A 33 -14.58 -4.08 5.67
C TRP A 33 -15.41 -2.86 6.05
N THR A 34 -16.40 -2.52 5.24
CA THR A 34 -17.35 -1.44 5.57
C THR A 34 -18.09 -1.77 6.87
N LYS A 35 -18.58 -3.00 7.02
CA LYS A 35 -19.22 -3.47 8.27
C LYS A 35 -18.25 -3.51 9.45
N VAL A 36 -16.99 -3.89 9.23
CA VAL A 36 -15.94 -3.85 10.27
C VAL A 36 -15.80 -2.43 10.78
N PHE A 37 -15.58 -1.48 9.88
CA PHE A 37 -15.41 -0.08 10.25
C PHE A 37 -16.63 0.50 10.98
N GLU A 38 -17.84 0.24 10.48
CA GLU A 38 -19.09 0.66 11.14
C GLU A 38 -19.23 0.07 12.54
N GLU A 39 -18.88 -1.21 12.73
CA GLU A 39 -18.94 -1.86 14.04
C GLU A 39 -17.91 -1.26 15.02
N LEU A 40 -16.69 -0.97 14.55
CA LEU A 40 -15.66 -0.33 15.36
C LEU A 40 -16.10 1.06 15.83
N GLN A 41 -16.73 1.84 14.95
CA GLN A 41 -17.25 3.16 15.33
C GLN A 41 -18.37 3.09 16.38
N ASN A 42 -19.17 2.01 16.38
CA ASN A 42 -20.30 1.84 17.28
C ASN A 42 -19.91 1.24 18.65
N ASN A 43 -18.80 0.51 18.76
CA ASN A 43 -18.33 -0.14 20.00
C ASN A 43 -17.16 0.64 20.61
N ASN A 44 -17.39 1.31 21.74
CA ASN A 44 -16.48 2.37 22.19
C ASN A 44 -15.21 1.91 22.95
N ASP A 45 -15.12 0.67 23.45
CA ASP A 45 -14.04 0.33 24.40
C ASP A 45 -13.09 -0.81 23.97
N GLU A 46 -13.57 -1.93 23.42
CA GLU A 46 -12.72 -3.14 23.30
C GLU A 46 -11.84 -3.22 22.05
N LEU A 47 -12.20 -2.50 20.96
CA LEU A 47 -11.49 -2.54 19.68
C LEU A 47 -11.11 -1.14 19.15
N LYS A 48 -11.08 -0.15 20.04
CA LYS A 48 -10.79 1.24 19.67
C LYS A 48 -9.37 1.42 19.11
N ASP A 49 -8.45 0.53 19.49
CA ASP A 49 -7.08 0.49 18.97
C ASP A 49 -7.01 0.21 17.46
N LEU A 50 -8.07 -0.39 16.88
CA LEU A 50 -8.15 -0.66 15.45
C LEU A 50 -8.63 0.55 14.63
N ILE A 51 -9.10 1.63 15.26
CA ILE A 51 -9.50 2.85 14.54
C ILE A 51 -8.27 3.74 14.40
N VAL A 52 -7.92 4.05 13.15
CA VAL A 52 -6.87 5.04 12.88
C VAL A 52 -7.36 6.42 13.32
N GLU A 53 -6.49 7.19 13.97
CA GLU A 53 -6.80 8.55 14.40
C GLU A 53 -7.22 9.42 13.20
N PRO A 54 -8.24 10.28 13.34
CA PRO A 54 -8.62 11.23 12.30
C PRO A 54 -7.42 12.05 11.82
N GLU A 55 -7.44 12.43 10.54
CA GLU A 55 -6.38 13.21 9.90
C GLU A 55 -5.02 12.50 9.75
N THR A 56 -4.93 11.21 10.09
CA THR A 56 -3.74 10.40 9.81
C THR A 56 -3.58 10.20 8.30
N LEU A 57 -2.41 10.57 7.77
CA LEU A 57 -2.04 10.27 6.39
C LEU A 57 -1.71 8.78 6.23
N LEU A 58 -2.22 8.19 5.15
CA LEU A 58 -1.95 6.81 4.77
C LEU A 58 -1.16 6.80 3.47
N PHE A 59 -0.22 5.85 3.38
CA PHE A 59 0.74 5.75 2.29
C PHE A 59 0.66 4.39 1.64
N ARG A 60 0.67 4.38 0.31
CA ARG A 60 0.76 3.15 -0.48
C ARG A 60 1.81 3.30 -1.57
N VAL A 61 2.71 2.33 -1.61
CA VAL A 61 3.76 2.24 -2.62
C VAL A 61 3.29 1.47 -3.85
N HIS A 62 3.91 1.79 -4.98
CA HIS A 62 3.67 1.13 -6.26
C HIS A 62 4.97 1.11 -7.09
N THR A 63 5.07 0.15 -8.02
CA THR A 63 6.15 0.06 -9.01
C THR A 63 6.20 1.30 -9.90
N GLY A 64 7.32 1.58 -10.55
CA GLY A 64 7.48 2.75 -11.45
C GLY A 64 8.62 3.65 -11.01
N GLY A 65 8.59 4.94 -11.38
CA GLY A 65 9.50 6.00 -10.90
C GLY A 65 10.97 5.87 -11.29
N ASN A 66 11.38 4.74 -11.88
CA ASN A 66 12.73 4.51 -12.38
C ASN A 66 12.97 5.26 -13.70
N ASP A 67 14.24 5.53 -13.99
CA ASP A 67 14.66 6.07 -15.28
C ASP A 67 14.25 5.14 -16.44
N GLU A 68 13.98 5.75 -17.60
CA GLU A 68 13.70 5.01 -18.83
C GLU A 68 14.91 4.14 -19.20
N PRO A 69 14.75 2.82 -19.39
CA PRO A 69 15.87 1.96 -19.76
C PRO A 69 16.47 2.45 -21.07
N GLN A 70 17.80 2.46 -21.15
CA GLN A 70 18.53 2.80 -22.37
C GLN A 70 18.97 1.52 -23.08
N ARG A 71 19.05 1.56 -24.41
CA ARG A 71 19.50 0.39 -25.19
C ARG A 71 20.88 -0.10 -24.74
N THR A 72 21.76 0.84 -24.41
CA THR A 72 23.14 0.58 -23.98
C THR A 72 23.25 -0.23 -22.69
N ASP A 73 22.20 -0.22 -21.87
CA ASP A 73 22.16 -0.97 -20.60
C ASP A 73 22.13 -2.50 -20.83
N TYR A 74 21.88 -2.92 -22.06
CA TYR A 74 21.71 -4.33 -22.45
C TYR A 74 22.72 -4.80 -23.50
N ASP A 75 23.70 -3.98 -23.87
CA ASP A 75 24.65 -4.26 -24.97
C ASP A 75 25.49 -5.54 -24.73
N ASP A 76 25.60 -5.98 -23.49
CA ASP A 76 26.29 -7.20 -23.06
C ASP A 76 25.42 -8.47 -23.12
N GLN A 77 24.13 -8.35 -23.42
CA GLN A 77 23.20 -9.50 -23.44
C GLN A 77 23.04 -10.13 -24.83
N PRO A 78 23.04 -11.48 -24.92
CA PRO A 78 22.62 -12.15 -26.15
C PRO A 78 21.15 -11.81 -26.43
N ASN A 79 20.85 -11.36 -27.65
CA ASN A 79 19.50 -10.93 -28.07
C ASN A 79 18.98 -9.66 -27.35
N TYR A 80 19.89 -8.72 -27.02
CA TYR A 80 19.60 -7.44 -26.38
C TYR A 80 18.42 -6.63 -26.95
N PRO A 81 18.11 -6.62 -28.28
CA PRO A 81 17.00 -5.80 -28.76
C PRO A 81 15.65 -6.24 -28.17
N LYS A 82 15.43 -7.55 -27.99
CA LYS A 82 14.17 -8.05 -27.41
C LYS A 82 14.12 -7.81 -25.90
N VAL A 83 15.25 -7.96 -25.21
CA VAL A 83 15.34 -7.70 -23.76
C VAL A 83 15.03 -6.23 -23.48
N PHE A 84 15.62 -5.32 -24.27
CA PHE A 84 15.33 -3.90 -24.19
C PHE A 84 13.85 -3.60 -24.47
N GLU A 85 13.26 -4.17 -25.53
CA GLU A 85 11.85 -3.94 -25.86
C GLU A 85 10.90 -4.38 -24.73
N GLU A 86 11.17 -5.51 -24.09
CA GLU A 86 10.39 -6.01 -22.96
C GLU A 86 10.56 -5.11 -21.72
N ALA A 87 11.80 -4.77 -21.36
CA ALA A 87 12.08 -3.87 -20.25
C ALA A 87 11.44 -2.49 -20.44
N HIS A 88 11.49 -1.95 -21.66
CA HIS A 88 10.88 -0.67 -22.01
C HIS A 88 9.35 -0.71 -21.95
N LYS A 89 8.74 -1.82 -22.39
CA LYS A 89 7.28 -2.01 -22.27
C LYS A 89 6.83 -2.11 -20.81
N ASN A 90 7.58 -2.85 -19.98
CA ASN A 90 7.28 -2.97 -18.56
C ASN A 90 7.45 -1.60 -17.87
N TRP A 91 8.56 -0.91 -18.14
CA TRP A 91 8.79 0.46 -17.64
C TRP A 91 7.64 1.42 -18.00
N ARG A 92 7.14 1.41 -19.24
CA ARG A 92 5.99 2.24 -19.64
C ARG A 92 4.72 1.89 -18.87
N THR A 93 4.51 0.62 -18.57
CA THR A 93 3.35 0.12 -17.85
C THR A 93 3.44 0.52 -16.39
N ASP A 94 4.58 0.26 -15.76
CA ASP A 94 4.87 0.60 -14.37
C ASP A 94 4.82 2.11 -14.13
N ASN A 95 5.30 2.93 -15.07
CA ASN A 95 5.28 4.40 -14.93
C ASN A 95 3.94 5.05 -15.30
N ASN A 96 2.92 4.27 -15.68
CA ASN A 96 1.62 4.83 -16.05
C ASN A 96 0.73 5.05 -14.82
N MET A 97 0.92 6.19 -14.14
CA MET A 97 0.08 6.58 -13.00
C MET A 97 -1.43 6.65 -13.32
N LYS A 98 -1.81 6.84 -14.59
CA LYS A 98 -3.23 6.87 -14.99
C LYS A 98 -3.87 5.48 -15.02
N ALA A 99 -3.07 4.41 -14.97
CA ALA A 99 -3.56 3.04 -14.88
C ALA A 99 -3.86 2.59 -13.44
N ILE A 100 -3.51 3.40 -12.44
CA ILE A 100 -3.88 3.14 -11.05
C ILE A 100 -5.40 3.27 -10.94
N ASP A 101 -6.05 2.21 -10.48
CA ASP A 101 -7.50 2.18 -10.34
C ASP A 101 -7.93 2.69 -8.96
N PHE A 102 -8.75 3.75 -8.96
CA PHE A 102 -9.33 4.38 -7.77
C PHE A 102 -10.83 4.06 -7.72
N ASN A 103 -11.12 2.78 -7.56
CA ASN A 103 -12.47 2.21 -7.60
C ASN A 103 -13.14 2.15 -6.22
N ASN A 104 -12.54 2.75 -5.20
CA ASN A 104 -13.02 2.74 -3.81
C ASN A 104 -13.02 1.34 -3.15
N HIS A 105 -12.29 0.37 -3.71
CA HIS A 105 -12.04 -0.91 -3.04
C HIS A 105 -11.15 -0.72 -1.81
N TRP A 106 -11.39 -1.52 -0.78
CA TRP A 106 -10.55 -1.57 0.41
C TRP A 106 -9.18 -2.16 0.06
N SER A 107 -8.14 -1.45 0.48
CA SER A 107 -6.76 -1.67 0.08
C SER A 107 -5.82 -1.52 1.26
N SER A 108 -4.67 -2.17 1.16
CA SER A 108 -3.59 -2.07 2.14
C SER A 108 -2.79 -0.77 2.00
N PHE A 109 -2.50 -0.14 3.13
CA PHE A 109 -1.70 1.06 3.29
C PHE A 109 -0.79 0.88 4.51
N THR A 110 0.14 1.81 4.68
CA THR A 110 0.86 2.00 5.94
C THR A 110 0.70 3.44 6.39
N LYS A 111 0.72 3.67 7.70
CA LYS A 111 0.76 5.01 8.31
C LYS A 111 2.19 5.50 8.56
N SER A 112 3.21 4.72 8.18
CA SER A 112 4.61 5.02 8.52
C SER A 112 5.46 5.33 7.28
N THR A 113 6.03 6.53 7.27
CA THR A 113 7.01 6.94 6.26
C THR A 113 8.31 6.14 6.37
N ASP A 114 8.65 5.68 7.58
CA ASP A 114 9.86 4.88 7.84
C ASP A 114 9.71 3.48 7.22
N VAL A 115 8.49 2.92 7.26
CA VAL A 115 8.14 1.66 6.59
C VAL A 115 8.32 1.81 5.07
N ILE A 116 7.79 2.87 4.46
CA ILE A 116 7.98 3.18 3.03
C ILE A 116 9.47 3.37 2.69
N GLY A 117 10.21 4.06 3.56
CA GLY A 117 11.65 4.33 3.44
C GLY A 117 12.56 3.14 3.78
N SER A 118 12.02 1.97 4.12
CA SER A 118 12.79 0.78 4.50
C SER A 118 13.29 -0.03 3.31
N ALA A 119 14.40 -0.78 3.48
CA ALA A 119 14.97 -1.63 2.43
C ALA A 119 13.97 -2.65 1.87
N TYR A 120 12.98 -3.06 2.68
CA TYR A 120 11.94 -4.02 2.29
C TYR A 120 11.23 -3.64 0.98
N PHE A 121 10.78 -2.40 0.82
CA PHE A 121 10.11 -1.98 -0.43
C PHE A 121 11.09 -1.70 -1.57
N ALA A 122 12.36 -1.40 -1.26
CA ALA A 122 13.39 -1.31 -2.30
C ALA A 122 13.65 -2.68 -2.94
N GLU A 123 13.80 -3.72 -2.12
CA GLU A 123 14.04 -5.10 -2.56
C GLU A 123 12.86 -5.66 -3.39
N LYS A 124 11.64 -5.16 -3.13
CA LYS A 124 10.44 -5.50 -3.91
C LYS A 124 10.24 -4.67 -5.18
N GLY A 125 11.10 -3.68 -5.46
CA GLY A 125 10.93 -2.79 -6.62
C GLY A 125 9.71 -1.88 -6.54
N LEU A 126 9.20 -1.62 -5.33
CA LEU A 126 7.97 -0.85 -5.08
C LEU A 126 8.22 0.64 -4.77
N ARG A 127 9.44 1.14 -4.97
CA ARG A 127 9.79 2.54 -4.72
C ARG A 127 9.65 3.43 -5.96
N GLY A 128 8.58 3.24 -6.71
CA GLY A 128 8.33 4.07 -7.88
C GLY A 128 7.61 5.35 -7.52
N PHE A 129 6.38 5.19 -7.08
CA PHE A 129 5.56 6.28 -6.58
C PHE A 129 4.86 5.90 -5.29
N VAL A 130 4.51 6.94 -4.54
CA VAL A 130 3.74 6.84 -3.30
C VAL A 130 2.45 7.62 -3.47
N ILE A 131 1.34 6.94 -3.23
CA ILE A 131 0.01 7.53 -3.13
C ILE A 131 -0.20 7.90 -1.68
N VAL A 132 -0.51 9.17 -1.43
CA VAL A 132 -0.82 9.71 -0.12
C VAL A 132 -2.31 9.98 -0.06
N VAL A 133 -3.01 9.34 0.88
CA VAL A 133 -4.44 9.52 1.06
C VAL A 133 -4.76 9.97 2.49
N LEU A 134 -5.86 10.68 2.63
CA LEU A 134 -6.46 11.05 3.90
C LEU A 134 -7.87 10.45 3.93
N SER A 135 -7.99 9.28 4.56
CA SER A 135 -9.26 8.55 4.65
C SER A 135 -9.93 8.80 6.00
N ASP A 136 -11.25 9.03 5.97
CA ASP A 136 -12.10 9.01 7.17
C ASP A 136 -12.49 7.59 7.59
N LYS A 137 -12.20 6.60 6.74
CA LYS A 137 -12.42 5.17 6.95
C LYS A 137 -11.10 4.43 6.89
N ALA A 138 -10.59 4.03 8.06
CA ALA A 138 -9.33 3.30 8.11
C ALA A 138 -9.29 2.41 9.34
N VAL A 139 -8.85 1.17 9.13
CA VAL A 139 -8.72 0.15 10.17
C VAL A 139 -7.25 -0.22 10.30
N ASP A 140 -6.67 0.07 11.46
CA ASP A 140 -5.31 -0.32 11.81
C ASP A 140 -5.28 -1.78 12.23
N ILE A 141 -4.60 -2.62 11.46
CA ILE A 141 -4.47 -4.05 11.74
C ILE A 141 -3.06 -4.45 12.14
N SER A 142 -2.14 -3.49 12.22
CA SER A 142 -0.72 -3.72 12.49
C SER A 142 -0.48 -4.58 13.73
N SER A 143 -1.19 -4.30 14.82
CA SER A 143 -1.07 -5.03 16.09
C SER A 143 -1.57 -6.49 16.01
N ARG A 144 -2.42 -6.80 15.03
CA ARG A 144 -3.06 -8.13 14.86
C ARG A 144 -2.33 -9.01 13.86
N VAL A 145 -1.64 -8.41 12.91
CA VAL A 145 -0.94 -9.12 11.84
C VAL A 145 0.58 -9.17 12.02
N ALA A 146 1.13 -8.42 12.99
CA ALA A 146 2.55 -8.44 13.30
C ALA A 146 3.03 -9.85 13.70
N LYS A 147 3.80 -10.48 12.81
CA LYS A 147 4.41 -11.80 13.05
C LYS A 147 5.86 -11.65 13.47
N LYS A 148 6.25 -12.39 14.52
CA LYS A 148 7.65 -12.41 14.98
C LYS A 148 8.57 -12.90 13.87
N GLY A 149 9.58 -12.09 13.53
CA GLY A 149 10.57 -12.39 12.49
C GLY A 149 10.14 -12.02 11.08
N VAL A 150 8.96 -11.42 10.90
CA VAL A 150 8.51 -10.81 9.64
C VAL A 150 8.65 -9.30 9.74
N PHE A 151 8.90 -8.63 8.62
CA PHE A 151 8.92 -7.17 8.57
C PHE A 151 7.53 -6.62 8.91
N ASP A 152 7.46 -5.66 9.84
CA ASP A 152 6.21 -5.02 10.24
C ASP A 152 5.90 -3.86 9.29
N GLU A 153 4.94 -4.08 8.38
CA GLU A 153 4.46 -3.06 7.44
C GLU A 153 3.58 -1.99 8.10
N GLN A 154 3.24 -2.14 9.40
CA GLN A 154 2.27 -1.29 10.09
C GLN A 154 0.98 -1.14 9.27
N GLU A 155 0.43 -2.28 8.89
CA GLU A 155 -0.64 -2.37 7.91
C GLU A 155 -1.93 -1.70 8.39
N VAL A 156 -2.50 -0.88 7.52
CA VAL A 156 -3.78 -0.20 7.65
C VAL A 156 -4.62 -0.51 6.43
N VAL A 157 -5.89 -0.85 6.63
CA VAL A 157 -6.85 -1.11 5.54
C VAL A 157 -7.78 0.09 5.40
N ALA A 158 -7.89 0.64 4.19
CA ALA A 158 -8.72 1.81 3.89
C ALA A 158 -9.24 1.73 2.44
N PRO A 159 -10.37 2.39 2.10
CA PRO A 159 -10.84 2.47 0.73
C PRO A 159 -9.96 3.39 -0.12
N MET A 160 -9.66 2.95 -1.36
CA MET A 160 -8.86 3.69 -2.32
C MET A 160 -9.75 4.53 -3.25
N ASP A 161 -10.17 5.71 -2.75
CA ASP A 161 -10.96 6.69 -3.49
C ASP A 161 -10.06 7.84 -3.99
N GLU A 162 -10.19 8.23 -5.26
CA GLU A 162 -9.47 9.39 -5.82
C GLU A 162 -9.75 10.66 -5.01
N LYS A 163 -10.94 10.79 -4.40
CA LYS A 163 -11.32 11.96 -3.60
C LYS A 163 -10.55 12.09 -2.29
N THR A 164 -10.01 10.99 -1.76
CA THR A 164 -9.20 11.01 -0.53
C THR A 164 -7.72 11.20 -0.84
N VAL A 165 -7.32 11.20 -2.11
CA VAL A 165 -5.93 11.41 -2.50
C VAL A 165 -5.50 12.85 -2.26
N ILE A 166 -4.43 13.01 -1.49
CA ILE A 166 -3.78 14.28 -1.21
C ILE A 166 -2.65 14.52 -2.20
N ASP A 167 -1.85 13.48 -2.47
CA ASP A 167 -0.70 13.56 -3.35
C ASP A 167 -0.40 12.22 -4.04
N LYS A 168 0.23 12.30 -5.21
CA LYS A 168 0.83 11.17 -5.92
C LYS A 168 2.22 11.60 -6.35
N LEU A 169 3.25 11.08 -5.71
CA LEU A 169 4.62 11.57 -5.87
C LEU A 169 5.57 10.44 -6.27
N PRO A 170 6.57 10.71 -7.12
CA PRO A 170 7.76 9.87 -7.19
C PRO A 170 8.33 9.62 -5.79
N PHE A 171 8.91 8.45 -5.56
CA PHE A 171 9.40 8.05 -4.24
C PHE A 171 10.37 9.06 -3.61
N GLU A 172 11.30 9.61 -4.39
CA GLU A 172 12.27 10.60 -3.88
C GLU A 172 11.59 11.89 -3.40
N ASP A 173 10.62 12.39 -4.17
CA ASP A 173 9.84 13.57 -3.80
C ASP A 173 8.96 13.31 -2.58
N PHE A 174 8.39 12.11 -2.47
CA PHE A 174 7.68 11.67 -1.28
C PHE A 174 8.59 11.70 -0.05
N MET A 175 9.78 11.09 -0.12
CA MET A 175 10.72 11.06 1.01
C MET A 175 11.19 12.47 1.40
N LYS A 176 11.35 13.38 0.43
CA LYS A 176 11.69 14.77 0.69
C LYS A 176 10.57 15.55 1.37
N LYS A 177 9.31 15.28 1.02
CA LYS A 177 8.13 16.00 1.53
C LYS A 177 7.63 15.43 2.87
N TYR A 178 7.53 14.11 2.98
CA TYR A 178 6.90 13.39 4.09
C TYR A 178 7.89 12.60 4.94
N GLY A 179 9.00 12.15 4.37
CA GLY A 179 10.02 11.44 5.13
C GLY A 179 10.46 12.28 6.32
N LYS A 180 10.70 11.61 7.45
CA LYS A 180 11.27 12.29 8.62
C LYS A 180 12.58 12.92 8.18
N LYS A 181 12.69 14.25 8.31
CA LYS A 181 14.00 14.88 8.35
C LYS A 181 14.72 14.21 9.51
N GLU A 182 15.86 13.58 9.25
CA GLU A 182 16.80 13.32 10.33
C GLU A 182 16.94 14.65 11.07
N THR A 183 16.50 14.67 12.32
CA THR A 183 16.82 15.77 13.20
C THR A 183 18.33 15.67 13.31
N GLU A 184 19.04 16.57 12.61
CA GLU A 184 20.47 16.79 12.82
C GLU A 184 20.65 16.88 14.33
N LYS A 185 21.26 15.84 14.91
CA LYS A 185 21.66 15.86 16.31
C LYS A 185 22.70 16.96 16.41
N ILE A 186 22.28 18.12 16.92
CA ILE A 186 23.16 19.20 17.38
C ILE A 186 24.01 18.66 18.53
#